data_AF-A0A7S2JW22-F1
#
_entry.id   AF-A0A7S2JW22-F1
#
_cell.length_a   1.000
_cell.length_b   1.000
_cell.length_c   1.000
_cell.angle_alpha   90.00
_cell.angle_beta   90.00
_cell.angle_gamma   90.00
#
_symmetry.space_group_name_H-M   'P 1'
#
loop_
_entity.id
_entity.type
_entity.pdbx_description
1 polymer ?
#
loop_
_entity_poly.entity_id
_entity_poly.type
_entity_poly.pdbx_seq_one_letter_code
_entity_poly.pdbx_strand_id
1 'polypeptide(L)'
;MARLDEYMMPGGLGTYHRTRNQLSGDSSSSRLSPWLANGCLSPRTVYWRVKRFEREHAHDARRDGFDHIYKFVFELTWRDYFRMYCAHFGARVFFAGGPAKRRRLWRRDSDAEDRWKSGRTGVPLVDALMRELAATGYIANRGRYIVASYLVHYLGLDWRVGADWFERLLVDHDVCSNYGEWASMAGVAAAPSRGQPLGLKGRGPAAGRGA
;
A
#
# COMPACT_ATOMS: atom_id res chain seq x y z
N MET A 1 11.53 -16.55 -9.86
CA MET A 1 12.02 -15.81 -11.05
C MET A 1 10.95 -15.68 -12.13
N ALA A 2 10.23 -16.76 -12.49
CA ALA A 2 9.18 -16.73 -13.53
C ALA A 2 8.22 -15.52 -13.49
N ARG A 3 7.61 -15.19 -12.34
CA ARG A 3 6.70 -14.03 -12.24
C ARG A 3 7.38 -12.69 -12.53
N LEU A 4 8.66 -12.54 -12.15
CA LEU A 4 9.41 -11.34 -12.49
C LEU A 4 9.63 -11.26 -14.00
N ASP A 5 10.04 -12.36 -14.63
CA ASP A 5 10.26 -12.41 -16.08
C ASP A 5 8.97 -12.11 -16.85
N GLU A 6 7.86 -12.73 -16.45
CA GLU A 6 6.52 -12.49 -17.02
C GLU A 6 6.10 -11.00 -16.92
N TYR A 7 6.33 -10.37 -15.76
CA TYR A 7 5.92 -8.99 -15.56
C TYR A 7 6.84 -7.98 -16.28
N MET A 8 8.09 -8.35 -16.56
CA MET A 8 9.07 -7.53 -17.27
C MET A 8 8.87 -7.59 -18.80
N MET A 9 7.60 -7.53 -19.23
CA MET A 9 7.16 -7.55 -20.62
C MET A 9 6.31 -6.31 -20.92
N PRO A 10 6.12 -5.90 -22.20
CA PRO A 10 5.34 -4.70 -22.55
C PRO A 10 3.91 -4.70 -22.00
N GLY A 11 3.27 -5.87 -21.92
CA GLY A 11 1.93 -6.01 -21.32
C GLY A 11 1.87 -5.86 -19.80
N GLY A 12 3.00 -6.03 -19.11
CA GLY A 12 3.14 -5.86 -17.66
C GLY A 12 3.70 -4.48 -17.32
N LEU A 13 5.02 -4.41 -17.13
CA LEU A 13 5.73 -3.17 -16.78
C LEU A 13 5.43 -2.02 -17.75
N GLY A 14 5.30 -2.30 -19.05
CA GLY A 14 4.98 -1.30 -20.07
C GLY A 14 3.60 -0.66 -19.94
N THR A 15 2.71 -1.16 -19.06
CA THR A 15 1.39 -0.56 -18.78
C THR A 15 1.20 -0.14 -17.32
N TYR A 16 2.25 -0.27 -16.49
CA TYR A 16 2.16 -0.19 -15.02
C TYR A 16 1.43 1.04 -14.47
N HIS A 17 1.85 2.26 -14.84
CA HIS A 17 1.26 3.50 -14.34
C HIS A 17 -0.27 3.55 -14.56
N ARG A 18 -0.76 3.01 -15.68
CA ARG A 18 -2.19 2.98 -16.00
C ARG A 18 -2.94 1.92 -15.20
N THR A 19 -2.35 0.73 -15.03
CA THR A 19 -3.04 -0.44 -14.49
C THR A 19 -2.91 -0.60 -12.97
N ARG A 20 -1.87 -0.03 -12.34
CA ARG A 20 -1.51 -0.22 -10.91
C ARG A 20 -2.63 0.02 -9.87
N ASN A 21 -3.65 0.78 -10.24
CA ASN A 21 -4.76 1.15 -9.34
C ASN A 21 -6.04 0.33 -9.60
N GLN A 22 -6.01 -0.60 -10.56
CA GLN A 22 -7.10 -1.53 -10.81
C GLN A 22 -7.19 -2.56 -9.66
N LEU A 23 -8.39 -3.02 -9.35
CA LEU A 23 -8.62 -4.01 -8.30
C LEU A 23 -8.44 -5.46 -8.80
N SER A 24 -8.53 -5.67 -10.10
CA SER A 24 -8.43 -6.98 -10.75
C SER A 24 -7.67 -6.88 -12.07
N GLY A 25 -7.29 -8.05 -12.61
CA GLY A 25 -6.54 -8.18 -13.87
C GLY A 25 -5.05 -8.48 -13.66
N ASP A 26 -4.46 -9.22 -14.58
CA ASP A 26 -3.10 -9.78 -14.41
C ASP A 26 -1.99 -8.74 -14.44
N SER A 27 -2.23 -7.61 -15.12
CA SER A 27 -1.33 -6.46 -15.20
C SER A 27 -1.60 -5.39 -14.13
N SER A 28 -2.67 -5.53 -13.32
CA SER A 28 -3.03 -4.58 -12.25
C SER A 28 -1.98 -4.48 -11.15
N SER A 29 -1.15 -5.51 -11.00
CA SER A 29 -0.05 -5.56 -10.04
C SER A 29 1.04 -6.51 -10.53
N SER A 30 2.29 -6.19 -10.21
CA SER A 30 3.40 -7.12 -10.41
C SER A 30 3.26 -8.38 -9.56
N ARG A 31 2.51 -8.28 -8.45
CA ARG A 31 2.38 -9.30 -7.42
C ARG A 31 3.73 -9.76 -6.85
N LEU A 32 4.79 -8.96 -7.00
CA LEU A 32 6.14 -9.34 -6.56
C LEU A 32 6.35 -9.22 -5.04
N SER A 33 5.44 -8.57 -4.33
CA SER A 33 5.56 -8.26 -2.91
C SER A 33 5.76 -9.47 -1.99
N PRO A 34 5.15 -10.66 -2.19
CA PRO A 34 5.40 -11.81 -1.32
C PRO A 34 6.86 -12.26 -1.39
N TRP A 35 7.46 -12.28 -2.58
CA TRP A 35 8.87 -12.64 -2.74
C TRP A 35 9.82 -11.55 -2.23
N LEU A 36 9.44 -10.27 -2.33
CA LEU A 36 10.23 -9.15 -1.81
C LEU A 36 10.22 -9.08 -0.29
N ALA A 37 9.08 -9.37 0.35
CA ALA A 37 8.92 -9.37 1.80
C ALA A 37 9.73 -10.50 2.45
N ASN A 38 9.69 -11.70 1.85
CA ASN A 38 10.39 -12.89 2.35
C ASN A 38 11.87 -12.97 1.94
N GLY A 39 12.40 -11.98 1.22
CA GLY A 39 13.79 -11.98 0.76
C GLY A 39 14.11 -12.97 -0.38
N CYS A 40 13.12 -13.70 -0.89
CA CYS A 40 13.26 -14.60 -2.04
C CYS A 40 13.60 -13.86 -3.35
N LEU A 41 13.28 -12.56 -3.41
CA LEU A 41 13.59 -11.69 -4.53
C LEU A 41 14.32 -10.44 -4.03
N SER A 42 15.50 -10.17 -4.59
CA SER A 42 16.25 -8.96 -4.29
C SER A 42 15.62 -7.74 -4.98
N PRO A 43 15.35 -6.63 -4.26
CA PRO A 43 14.88 -5.38 -4.87
C PRO A 43 15.89 -4.81 -5.88
N ARG A 44 17.19 -5.05 -5.68
CA ARG A 44 18.24 -4.64 -6.63
C ARG A 44 18.12 -5.42 -7.94
N THR A 45 17.80 -6.72 -7.87
CA THR A 45 17.52 -7.53 -9.06
C THR A 45 16.32 -6.98 -9.82
N VAL A 46 15.25 -6.63 -9.12
CA VAL A 46 14.07 -6.00 -9.75
C VAL A 46 14.46 -4.69 -10.45
N TYR A 47 15.20 -3.82 -9.78
CA TYR A 47 15.69 -2.57 -10.38
C TYR A 47 16.48 -2.81 -11.67
N TRP A 48 17.46 -3.72 -11.64
CA TRP A 48 18.27 -4.01 -12.83
C TRP A 48 17.48 -4.66 -13.96
N ARG A 49 16.46 -5.46 -13.67
CA ARG A 49 15.52 -5.96 -14.68
C ARG A 49 14.69 -4.85 -15.30
N VAL A 50 14.23 -3.89 -14.50
CA VAL A 50 13.52 -2.70 -14.99
C VAL A 50 14.41 -1.86 -15.90
N LYS A 51 15.68 -1.61 -15.52
CA LYS A 51 16.64 -0.87 -16.36
C LYS A 51 16.99 -1.61 -17.64
N ARG A 52 17.02 -2.95 -17.62
CA ARG A 52 17.18 -3.76 -18.83
C ARG A 52 15.97 -3.60 -19.75
N PHE A 53 14.75 -3.75 -19.22
CA PHE A 53 13.53 -3.55 -19.98
C PHE A 53 13.47 -2.15 -20.62
N GLU A 54 13.83 -1.10 -19.87
CA GLU A 54 13.88 0.27 -20.36
C GLU A 54 14.84 0.44 -21.54
N ARG A 55 16.02 -0.21 -21.52
CA ARG A 55 16.96 -0.19 -22.66
C ARG A 55 16.42 -0.92 -23.89
N GLU A 56 15.76 -2.05 -23.67
CA GLU A 56 15.22 -2.90 -24.74
C GLU A 56 13.94 -2.30 -25.38
N HIS A 57 13.17 -1.49 -24.63
CA HIS A 57 11.85 -1.00 -25.03
C HIS A 57 11.72 0.53 -24.93
N ALA A 58 12.84 1.27 -25.02
CA ALA A 58 12.90 2.72 -24.80
C ALA A 58 11.91 3.53 -25.68
N HIS A 59 11.63 3.05 -26.89
CA HIS A 59 10.70 3.69 -27.82
C HIS A 59 9.22 3.41 -27.51
N ASP A 60 8.90 2.28 -26.89
CA ASP A 60 7.51 1.86 -26.64
C ASP A 60 6.98 2.35 -25.29
N ALA A 61 7.86 2.52 -24.30
CA ALA A 61 7.50 2.82 -22.91
C ALA A 61 6.92 4.24 -22.67
N ARG A 62 6.79 5.08 -23.72
CA ARG A 62 6.25 6.46 -23.63
C ARG A 62 5.11 6.74 -24.60
N ARG A 63 4.58 5.73 -25.29
CA ARG A 63 3.57 5.91 -26.34
C ARG A 63 2.24 6.50 -25.85
N ASP A 64 1.89 6.31 -24.59
CA ASP A 64 0.61 6.74 -24.02
C ASP A 64 0.72 7.90 -23.02
N GLY A 65 1.88 8.58 -22.99
CA GLY A 65 2.11 9.77 -22.16
C GLY A 65 2.40 9.48 -20.69
N PHE A 66 2.50 8.21 -20.27
CA PHE A 66 2.85 7.84 -18.91
C PHE A 66 4.30 7.35 -18.79
N ASP A 67 4.97 7.73 -17.70
CA ASP A 67 6.27 7.16 -17.35
C ASP A 67 6.09 5.91 -16.46
N HIS A 68 5.90 4.76 -17.09
CA HIS A 68 5.69 3.49 -16.38
C HIS A 68 6.92 3.02 -15.61
N ILE A 69 8.11 3.26 -16.16
CA ILE A 69 9.39 2.85 -15.58
C ILE A 69 9.67 3.64 -14.31
N TYR A 70 9.61 4.97 -14.40
CA TYR A 70 9.76 5.85 -13.24
C TYR A 70 8.74 5.48 -12.17
N LYS A 71 7.46 5.33 -12.56
CA LYS A 71 6.41 5.03 -11.60
C LYS A 71 6.63 3.70 -10.89
N PHE A 72 7.09 2.66 -11.60
CA PHE A 72 7.38 1.36 -10.99
C PHE A 72 8.56 1.42 -10.02
N VAL A 73 9.66 2.09 -10.42
CA VAL A 73 10.82 2.27 -9.54
C VAL A 73 10.46 3.10 -8.31
N PHE A 74 9.68 4.18 -8.49
CA PHE A 74 9.18 4.99 -7.38
C PHE A 74 8.33 4.18 -6.39
N GLU A 75 7.57 3.21 -6.86
CA GLU A 75 6.77 2.35 -5.98
C GLU A 75 7.64 1.32 -5.26
N LEU A 76 8.76 0.91 -5.86
CA LEU A 76 9.77 0.11 -5.18
C LEU A 76 10.48 0.89 -4.07
N THR A 77 10.68 2.21 -4.20
CA THR A 77 11.36 3.01 -3.17
C THR A 77 10.53 3.20 -1.90
N TRP A 78 9.20 3.06 -1.96
CA TRP A 78 8.34 3.10 -0.76
C TRP A 78 8.71 2.04 0.28
N ARG A 79 9.13 0.86 -0.17
CA ARG A 79 9.64 -0.21 0.70
C ARG A 79 10.84 0.26 1.51
N ASP A 80 11.79 0.92 0.87
CA ASP A 80 13.01 1.38 1.53
C ASP A 80 12.73 2.58 2.43
N TYR A 81 11.82 3.48 2.00
CA TYR A 81 11.32 4.57 2.82
C TYR A 81 10.74 4.05 4.15
N PHE A 82 9.83 3.08 4.12
CA PHE A 82 9.20 2.59 5.34
C PHE A 82 10.19 1.88 6.27
N ARG A 83 11.21 1.22 5.73
CA ARG A 83 12.29 0.62 6.54
C ARG A 83 13.11 1.67 7.25
N MET A 84 13.49 2.74 6.53
CA MET A 84 14.18 3.88 7.15
C MET A 84 13.29 4.59 8.16
N TYR A 85 12.00 4.73 7.88
CA TYR A 85 11.00 5.30 8.77
C TYR A 85 10.91 4.53 10.10
N CYS A 86 10.80 3.20 10.05
CA CYS A 86 10.80 2.36 11.24
C CYS A 86 12.15 2.38 11.97
N ALA A 87 13.28 2.38 11.26
CA ALA A 87 14.59 2.51 11.88
C ALA A 87 14.75 3.85 12.62
N HIS A 88 14.23 4.94 12.05
CA HIS A 88 14.32 6.27 12.65
C HIS A 88 13.37 6.46 13.85
N PHE A 89 12.12 6.01 13.74
CA PHE A 89 11.11 6.24 14.78
C PHE A 89 10.98 5.11 15.81
N GLY A 90 11.53 3.93 15.52
CA GLY A 90 11.52 2.76 16.40
C GLY A 90 10.10 2.37 16.82
N ALA A 91 9.94 2.02 18.11
CA ALA A 91 8.67 1.55 18.67
C ALA A 91 7.50 2.54 18.55
N ARG A 92 7.78 3.84 18.32
CA ARG A 92 6.74 4.87 18.17
C ARG A 92 5.82 4.61 16.98
N VAL A 93 6.27 3.83 15.99
CA VAL A 93 5.47 3.45 14.83
C VAL A 93 4.23 2.65 15.25
N PHE A 94 4.30 1.87 16.32
CA PHE A 94 3.22 0.97 16.77
C PHE A 94 2.22 1.63 17.73
N PHE A 95 2.48 2.86 18.16
CA PHE A 95 1.65 3.53 19.17
C PHE A 95 0.43 4.20 18.56
N ALA A 96 -0.67 4.28 19.33
CA ALA A 96 -1.92 4.89 18.92
C ALA A 96 -1.78 6.30 18.31
N GLY A 97 -0.90 7.12 18.89
CA GLY A 97 -0.60 8.47 18.43
C GLY A 97 0.53 8.56 17.39
N GLY A 98 1.15 7.43 17.06
CA GLY A 98 2.23 7.27 16.10
C GLY A 98 3.43 8.18 16.34
N PRO A 99 4.36 8.26 15.38
CA PRO A 99 5.48 9.19 15.44
C PRO A 99 5.07 10.66 15.49
N ALA A 100 3.89 11.03 14.98
CA ALA A 100 3.37 12.41 15.11
C ALA A 100 2.90 12.77 16.53
N LYS A 101 2.90 11.83 17.48
CA LYS A 101 2.46 12.04 18.87
C LYS A 101 1.05 12.64 18.96
N ARG A 102 0.17 12.26 18.03
CA ARG A 102 -1.21 12.76 17.98
C ARG A 102 -2.00 12.23 19.17
N ARG A 103 -2.63 13.14 19.92
CA ARG A 103 -3.56 12.79 20.99
C ARG A 103 -4.96 12.61 20.37
N ARG A 104 -5.19 11.44 19.77
CA ARG A 104 -6.52 11.02 19.30
C ARG A 104 -6.97 9.83 20.16
N LEU A 105 -8.16 9.92 20.74
CA LEU A 105 -8.81 8.77 21.35
C LEU A 105 -9.42 7.94 20.23
N TRP A 106 -8.96 6.70 20.11
CA TRP A 106 -9.47 5.77 19.11
C TRP A 106 -10.65 5.00 19.69
N ARG A 107 -11.71 4.86 18.89
CA ARG A 107 -12.85 4.01 19.23
C ARG A 107 -12.44 2.54 19.09
N ARG A 108 -12.90 1.72 20.02
CA ARG A 108 -12.88 0.25 19.93
C ARG A 108 -14.32 -0.23 19.99
N ASP A 109 -14.64 -1.18 19.12
CA ASP A 109 -15.98 -1.76 19.02
C ASP A 109 -15.82 -3.16 18.43
N SER A 110 -15.87 -4.18 19.28
CA SER A 110 -15.57 -5.56 18.90
C SER A 110 -16.46 -6.06 17.77
N ASP A 111 -17.74 -5.70 17.78
CA ASP A 111 -18.71 -6.14 16.79
C ASP A 111 -18.47 -5.45 15.43
N ALA A 112 -18.20 -4.15 15.41
CA ALA A 112 -17.80 -3.46 14.18
C ALA A 112 -16.45 -3.95 13.64
N GLU A 113 -15.49 -4.23 14.52
CA GLU A 113 -14.20 -4.81 14.16
C GLU A 113 -14.37 -6.19 13.52
N ASP A 114 -15.20 -7.06 14.10
CA ASP A 114 -15.40 -8.42 13.61
C ASP A 114 -16.20 -8.46 12.30
N ARG A 115 -17.20 -7.59 12.14
CA ARG A 115 -17.86 -7.39 10.83
C ARG A 115 -16.89 -6.93 9.76
N TRP A 116 -15.98 -6.01 10.09
CA TRP A 116 -14.96 -5.58 9.12
C TRP A 116 -13.99 -6.70 8.77
N LYS A 117 -13.41 -7.38 9.78
CA LYS A 117 -12.47 -8.49 9.58
C LYS A 117 -13.06 -9.63 8.74
N SER A 118 -14.35 -9.92 8.92
CA SER A 118 -15.06 -11.01 8.23
C SER A 118 -15.72 -10.60 6.91
N GLY A 119 -15.63 -9.33 6.51
CA GLY A 119 -16.30 -8.81 5.31
C GLY A 119 -17.82 -8.95 5.39
N ARG A 120 -18.42 -8.51 6.51
CA ARG A 120 -19.87 -8.45 6.76
C ARG A 120 -20.30 -7.06 7.20
N THR A 121 -19.69 -6.04 6.63
CA THR A 121 -19.97 -4.62 6.91
C THR A 121 -21.28 -4.14 6.28
N GLY A 122 -21.79 -4.86 5.26
CA GLY A 122 -22.92 -4.43 4.46
C GLY A 122 -22.51 -3.51 3.29
N VAL A 123 -21.22 -3.20 3.13
CA VAL A 123 -20.69 -2.47 1.98
C VAL A 123 -20.06 -3.47 1.02
N PRO A 124 -20.68 -3.77 -0.14
CA PRO A 124 -20.28 -4.90 -0.99
C PRO A 124 -18.81 -4.91 -1.40
N LEU A 125 -18.26 -3.74 -1.72
CA LEU A 125 -16.86 -3.62 -2.13
C LEU A 125 -15.88 -3.91 -0.97
N VAL A 126 -16.16 -3.38 0.23
CA VAL A 126 -15.33 -3.65 1.42
C VAL A 126 -15.43 -5.12 1.79
N ASP A 127 -16.64 -5.66 1.76
CA ASP A 127 -16.91 -7.05 2.09
C ASP A 127 -16.20 -8.02 1.13
N ALA A 128 -16.24 -7.75 -0.18
CA ALA A 128 -15.52 -8.53 -1.18
C ALA A 128 -14.01 -8.51 -0.95
N LEU A 129 -13.42 -7.33 -0.72
CA LEU A 129 -11.98 -7.18 -0.49
C LEU A 129 -11.51 -7.88 0.79
N MET A 130 -12.29 -7.77 1.88
CA MET A 130 -11.94 -8.43 3.14
C MET A 130 -12.05 -9.96 3.03
N ARG A 131 -13.03 -10.46 2.27
CA ARG A 131 -13.15 -11.90 1.98
C ARG A 131 -12.04 -12.40 1.05
N GLU A 132 -11.67 -11.64 0.02
CA GLU A 132 -10.53 -11.95 -0.86
C GLU A 132 -9.22 -12.04 -0.04
N LEU A 133 -8.97 -11.06 0.84
CA LEU A 133 -7.82 -11.06 1.73
C LEU A 133 -7.81 -12.31 2.62
N ALA A 134 -8.94 -12.67 3.23
CA ALA A 134 -9.02 -13.85 4.09
C ALA A 134 -8.82 -15.17 3.32
N ALA A 135 -9.30 -15.26 2.07
CA ALA A 135 -9.22 -16.47 1.26
C ALA A 135 -7.86 -16.67 0.61
N THR A 136 -7.18 -15.59 0.22
CA THR A 136 -5.97 -15.66 -0.63
C THR A 136 -4.71 -15.14 0.05
N GLY A 137 -4.86 -14.39 1.14
CA GLY A 137 -3.78 -13.66 1.79
C GLY A 137 -3.23 -12.49 0.98
N TYR A 138 -3.89 -12.08 -0.12
CA TYR A 138 -3.45 -10.97 -0.95
C TYR A 138 -4.63 -10.15 -1.47
N ILE A 139 -4.48 -8.82 -1.46
CA ILE A 139 -5.36 -7.90 -2.18
C ILE A 139 -4.53 -6.80 -2.84
N ALA A 140 -5.05 -6.27 -3.95
CA ALA A 140 -4.44 -5.15 -4.67
C ALA A 140 -4.22 -3.94 -3.75
N ASN A 141 -3.17 -3.15 -3.99
CA ASN A 141 -2.82 -2.00 -3.16
C ASN A 141 -3.99 -0.99 -3.02
N ARG A 142 -4.74 -0.78 -4.11
CA ARG A 142 -5.94 0.05 -4.08
C ARG A 142 -7.02 -0.52 -3.16
N GLY A 143 -7.17 -1.85 -3.13
CA GLY A 143 -8.06 -2.55 -2.20
C GLY A 143 -7.66 -2.32 -0.75
N ARG A 144 -6.36 -2.42 -0.43
CA ARG A 144 -5.82 -2.11 0.91
C ARG A 144 -6.21 -0.71 1.36
N TYR A 145 -6.02 0.29 0.50
CA TYR A 145 -6.41 1.67 0.79
C TYR A 145 -7.92 1.82 1.08
N ILE A 146 -8.77 1.16 0.29
CA ILE A 146 -10.23 1.22 0.46
C ILE A 146 -10.64 0.68 1.83
N VAL A 147 -10.19 -0.54 2.19
CA VAL A 147 -10.59 -1.16 3.45
C VAL A 147 -9.96 -0.48 4.67
N ALA A 148 -8.75 0.06 4.54
CA ALA A 148 -8.10 0.85 5.59
C ALA A 148 -8.80 2.20 5.81
N SER A 149 -9.12 2.92 4.74
CA SER A 149 -9.89 4.16 4.79
C SER A 149 -11.26 3.93 5.43
N TYR A 150 -11.94 2.83 5.07
CA TYR A 150 -13.21 2.46 5.68
C TYR A 150 -13.07 2.24 7.19
N LEU A 151 -12.08 1.48 7.66
CA LEU A 151 -11.86 1.26 9.09
C LEU A 151 -11.57 2.56 9.84
N VAL A 152 -10.64 3.38 9.33
CA VAL A 152 -10.12 4.56 10.04
C VAL A 152 -11.05 5.76 9.97
N HIS A 153 -11.65 6.02 8.81
CA HIS A 153 -12.41 7.24 8.55
C HIS A 153 -13.92 7.02 8.60
N TYR A 154 -14.42 5.88 8.10
CA TYR A 154 -15.85 5.59 8.12
C TYR A 154 -16.29 5.01 9.47
N LEU A 155 -15.63 3.96 9.96
CA LEU A 155 -15.94 3.36 11.27
C LEU A 155 -15.31 4.14 12.44
N GLY A 156 -14.25 4.92 12.19
CA GLY A 156 -13.54 5.68 13.22
C GLY A 156 -12.75 4.81 14.21
N LEU A 157 -12.46 3.55 13.84
CA LEU A 157 -11.82 2.58 14.71
C LEU A 157 -10.31 2.78 14.79
N ASP A 158 -9.71 2.23 15.85
CA ASP A 158 -8.27 2.17 16.03
C ASP A 158 -7.58 1.48 14.86
N TRP A 159 -6.72 2.23 14.16
CA TRP A 159 -5.99 1.76 12.99
C TRP A 159 -5.14 0.51 13.27
N ARG A 160 -4.71 0.30 14.52
CA ARG A 160 -3.91 -0.86 14.91
C ARG A 160 -4.69 -2.17 14.75
N VAL A 161 -6.03 -2.13 14.86
CA VAL A 161 -6.88 -3.30 14.52
C VAL A 161 -6.61 -3.76 13.09
N GLY A 162 -6.57 -2.81 12.17
CA GLY A 162 -6.34 -3.08 10.77
C GLY A 162 -4.91 -3.55 10.51
N ALA A 163 -3.92 -2.91 11.14
CA ALA A 163 -2.52 -3.30 11.04
C ALA A 163 -2.29 -4.74 11.53
N ASP A 164 -2.80 -5.08 12.70
CA ASP A 164 -2.67 -6.41 13.31
C ASP A 164 -3.41 -7.48 12.47
N TRP A 165 -4.58 -7.14 11.92
CA TRP A 165 -5.33 -8.06 11.06
C TRP A 165 -4.61 -8.33 9.74
N PHE A 166 -4.02 -7.30 9.14
CA PHE A 166 -3.22 -7.42 7.93
C PHE A 166 -1.92 -8.20 8.17
N GLU A 167 -1.30 -8.04 9.34
CA GLU A 167 -0.17 -8.88 9.76
C GLU A 167 -0.52 -10.37 9.82
N ARG A 168 -1.72 -10.69 10.29
CA ARG A 168 -2.18 -12.08 10.35
C ARG A 168 -2.42 -12.72 8.97
N LEU A 169 -2.88 -11.96 7.99
CA LEU A 169 -3.39 -12.52 6.72
C LEU A 169 -2.47 -12.33 5.53
N LEU A 170 -1.68 -11.26 5.47
CA LEU A 170 -0.93 -10.93 4.27
C LEU A 170 0.25 -11.87 4.05
N VAL A 171 0.26 -12.54 2.90
CA VAL A 171 1.43 -13.33 2.46
C VAL A 171 2.66 -12.47 2.15
N ASP A 172 2.43 -11.16 1.95
CA ASP A 172 3.48 -10.17 1.72
C ASP A 172 3.65 -9.20 2.89
N HIS A 173 3.31 -9.64 4.10
CA HIS A 173 3.50 -8.82 5.28
C HIS A 173 4.98 -8.40 5.44
N ASP A 174 5.20 -7.09 5.50
CA ASP A 174 6.43 -6.43 5.89
C ASP A 174 6.05 -5.43 6.99
N VAL A 175 6.58 -5.62 8.20
CA VAL A 175 6.21 -4.84 9.40
C VAL A 175 6.28 -3.33 9.14
N CYS A 176 7.35 -2.90 8.46
CA CYS A 176 7.60 -1.48 8.24
C CYS A 176 6.58 -0.87 7.29
N SER A 177 6.33 -1.55 6.17
CA SER A 177 5.39 -1.12 5.15
C SER A 177 3.94 -1.18 5.67
N ASN A 178 3.57 -2.25 6.39
CA ASN A 178 2.24 -2.42 6.96
C ASN A 178 1.93 -1.32 7.97
N TYR A 179 2.71 -1.22 9.06
CA TYR A 179 2.44 -0.23 10.10
C TYR A 179 2.68 1.21 9.63
N GLY A 180 3.62 1.43 8.70
CA GLY A 180 3.86 2.74 8.10
C GLY A 180 2.67 3.26 7.29
N GLU A 181 2.08 2.41 6.44
CA GLU A 181 0.90 2.76 5.66
C GLU A 181 -0.34 2.96 6.55
N TRP A 182 -0.57 2.07 7.52
CA TRP A 182 -1.69 2.23 8.46
C TRP A 182 -1.56 3.49 9.32
N ALA A 183 -0.37 3.79 9.84
CA ALA A 183 -0.12 5.03 10.58
C ALA A 183 -0.32 6.27 9.69
N SER A 184 0.03 6.19 8.41
CA SER A 184 -0.19 7.27 7.44
C SER A 184 -1.69 7.47 7.18
N MET A 185 -2.45 6.38 7.00
CA MET A 185 -3.90 6.43 6.84
C MET A 185 -4.60 7.02 8.06
N ALA A 186 -4.13 6.67 9.25
CA ALA A 186 -4.61 7.20 10.52
C ALA A 186 -4.26 8.67 10.78
N GLY A 187 -3.38 9.28 9.97
CA GLY A 187 -2.89 10.64 10.17
C GLY A 187 -1.96 10.78 11.39
N VAL A 188 -1.36 9.67 11.83
CA VAL A 188 -0.45 9.61 12.99
C VAL A 188 1.01 9.32 12.61
N ALA A 189 1.27 9.06 11.32
CA ALA A 189 2.63 9.07 10.79
C ALA A 189 3.25 10.46 10.91
N ALA A 190 4.58 10.51 11.06
CA ALA A 190 5.29 11.78 11.00
C ALA A 190 5.12 12.40 9.61
N ALA A 191 4.66 13.66 9.57
CA ALA A 191 4.69 14.41 8.32
C ALA A 191 6.16 14.66 7.93
N PRO A 192 6.49 14.62 6.64
CA PRO A 192 7.76 15.16 6.18
C PRO A 192 7.89 16.61 6.65
N SER A 193 9.09 17.06 6.99
CA SER A 193 9.35 18.47 7.27
C SER A 193 8.85 19.33 6.10
N ARG A 194 8.32 20.54 6.40
CA ARG A 194 7.85 21.49 5.38
C ARG A 194 8.97 21.69 4.33
N GLY A 195 8.81 21.13 3.14
CA GLY A 195 9.81 21.17 2.07
C GLY A 195 9.98 19.86 1.27
N GLN A 196 9.54 18.71 1.79
CA GLN A 196 9.61 17.44 1.07
C GLN A 196 8.24 16.75 0.97
N PRO A 197 7.44 17.03 -0.08
CA PRO A 197 6.25 16.24 -0.33
C PRO A 197 6.68 14.83 -0.79
N LEU A 198 6.84 13.90 0.17
CA LEU A 198 6.69 12.48 -0.10
C LEU A 198 5.28 12.33 -0.68
N GLY A 199 5.17 11.86 -1.92
CA GLY A 199 3.97 11.84 -2.74
C GLY A 199 2.78 11.02 -2.23
N LEU A 200 2.55 10.98 -0.91
CA LEU A 200 1.32 10.61 -0.23
C LEU A 200 0.20 11.56 -0.67
N LYS A 201 -0.30 11.36 -1.90
CA LYS A 201 -1.61 11.90 -2.30
C LYS A 201 -2.67 11.11 -1.55
N GLY A 202 -2.98 11.60 -0.37
CA GLY A 202 -4.05 11.13 0.50
C GLY A 202 -4.54 12.25 1.40
N ARG A 203 -4.78 13.45 0.85
CA ARG A 203 -5.70 14.38 1.52
C ARG A 203 -7.10 13.82 1.29
N GLY A 204 -7.72 13.30 2.34
CA GLY A 204 -9.16 13.09 2.36
C GLY A 204 -9.91 14.36 1.97
N PRO A 205 -11.20 14.26 1.57
CA PRO A 205 -11.96 15.40 1.07
C PRO A 205 -11.84 16.57 2.05
N ALA A 206 -11.41 17.71 1.52
CA ALA A 206 -11.36 18.95 2.28
C ALA A 206 -12.78 19.25 2.76
N ALA A 207 -13.00 19.25 4.07
CA ALA A 207 -14.18 19.85 4.64
C ALA A 207 -14.24 21.30 4.13
N GLY A 208 -15.32 21.61 3.42
CA GLY A 208 -15.58 22.94 2.88
C GLY A 208 -15.39 23.97 3.98
N ARG A 209 -14.54 24.97 3.72
CA ARG A 209 -14.56 26.19 4.52
C ARG A 209 -15.85 26.90 4.16
N GLY A 210 -16.75 26.98 5.12
CA GLY A 210 -17.86 27.92 5.04
C GLY A 210 -17.33 29.35 4.89
N ALA A 211 -17.87 30.03 3.90
CA ALA A 211 -18.26 31.43 3.91
C ALA A 211 -19.46 31.53 2.97
#